data_AF-A0A4R2BN48-F1
#
_entry.id   AF-A0A4R2BN48-F1
#
_cell.length_a   1.000
_cell.length_b   1.000
_cell.length_c   1.000
_cell.angle_alpha   90.00
_cell.angle_beta   90.00
_cell.angle_gamma   90.00
#
_symmetry.space_group_name_H-M   'P 1'
#
loop_
_entity.id
_entity.type
_entity.pdbx_description
1 polymer ?
#
loop_
_entity_poly.entity_id
_entity_poly.type
_entity_poly.pdbx_seq_one_letter_code
_entity_poly.pdbx_strand_id
1 'polypeptide(L)'
;MKARSLLLGFLVGGAAAGIATLLSAPDSGKVTRRQLKAHKDVYTAELKELKDSLMQIKDSVSTATKEGKTVLGEFVHDIKLSLYEWKLSTDENKTALQKEVKEIEQTIQELEKDLSPENKAEEKAAQ
;
A
#
# COMPACT_ATOMS: atom_id res chain seq x y z
N MET A 1 6.47 -0.96 16.47
CA MET A 1 5.10 -0.58 16.89
C MET A 1 3.97 -1.03 15.93
N LYS A 2 4.16 -1.11 14.60
CA LYS A 2 3.07 -1.33 13.63
C LYS A 2 2.43 -2.74 13.62
N ALA A 3 3.20 -3.81 13.81
CA ALA A 3 2.67 -5.19 13.71
C ALA A 3 1.59 -5.51 14.76
N ARG A 4 1.73 -4.99 15.98
CA ARG A 4 0.74 -5.23 17.07
C ARG A 4 -0.61 -4.58 16.77
N SER A 5 -0.61 -3.38 16.21
CA SER A 5 -1.84 -2.67 15.82
C SER A 5 -2.54 -3.36 14.64
N LEU A 6 -1.79 -3.85 13.65
CA LEU A 6 -2.34 -4.62 12.54
C LEU A 6 -2.96 -5.95 12.99
N LEU A 7 -2.29 -6.66 13.90
CA LEU A 7 -2.83 -7.90 14.48
C LEU A 7 -4.12 -7.64 15.27
N LEU A 8 -4.17 -6.58 16.07
CA LEU A 8 -5.39 -6.19 16.77
C LEU A 8 -6.53 -5.83 15.80
N GLY A 9 -6.24 -5.07 14.74
CA GLY A 9 -7.23 -4.75 13.70
C GLY A 9 -7.73 -6.00 12.98
N PHE A 10 -6.85 -6.95 12.66
CA PHE A 10 -7.21 -8.24 12.07
C PHE A 10 -8.10 -9.07 13.00
N LEU A 11 -7.79 -9.12 14.29
CA LEU A 11 -8.59 -9.86 15.27
C LEU A 11 -9.98 -9.25 15.46
N VAL A 12 -10.05 -7.93 15.63
CA VAL A 12 -11.33 -7.23 15.80
C VAL A 12 -12.16 -7.32 14.52
N GLY A 13 -11.56 -7.09 13.36
CA GLY A 13 -12.23 -7.22 12.06
C GLY A 13 -12.68 -8.65 11.78
N GLY A 14 -11.84 -9.65 12.06
CA GLY A 14 -12.16 -11.07 11.89
C GLY A 14 -13.30 -11.51 12.82
N ALA A 15 -13.31 -11.05 14.07
CA ALA A 15 -14.41 -11.34 15.00
C ALA A 15 -15.71 -10.70 14.53
N ALA A 16 -15.69 -9.41 14.14
CA ALA A 16 -16.87 -8.72 13.63
C ALA A 16 -17.41 -9.37 12.35
N ALA A 17 -16.54 -9.71 11.40
CA ALA A 17 -16.92 -10.39 10.17
C ALA A 17 -17.46 -11.80 10.43
N GLY A 18 -16.87 -12.56 11.35
CA GLY A 18 -17.34 -13.89 11.74
C GLY A 18 -18.75 -13.86 12.36
N ILE A 19 -19.02 -12.87 13.22
CA ILE A 19 -20.36 -12.68 13.81
C ILE A 19 -21.36 -12.28 12.73
N ALA A 20 -21.01 -11.30 11.88
CA ALA A 20 -21.88 -10.85 10.80
C ALA A 20 -22.22 -11.97 9.82
N THR A 21 -21.22 -12.77 9.40
CA THR A 21 -21.44 -13.91 8.50
C THR A 21 -22.29 -15.01 9.12
N LEU A 22 -22.12 -15.31 10.42
CA LEU A 22 -22.98 -16.26 11.11
C LEU A 22 -24.42 -15.75 11.27
N LEU A 23 -24.61 -14.45 11.52
CA LEU A 23 -25.94 -13.84 11.69
C LEU A 23 -26.70 -13.73 10.35
N SER A 24 -25.98 -13.46 9.26
CA SER A 24 -26.53 -13.35 7.91
C SER A 24 -26.55 -14.67 7.15
N ALA A 25 -26.17 -15.79 7.78
CA ALA A 25 -26.23 -17.10 7.14
C ALA A 25 -27.69 -17.47 6.80
N PRO A 26 -28.00 -17.87 5.56
CA PRO A 26 -29.38 -18.17 5.13
C PRO A 26 -29.91 -19.48 5.72
N ASP A 27 -29.02 -20.41 6.08
CA ASP A 27 -29.36 -21.75 6.57
C ASP A 27 -29.38 -21.83 8.10
N SER A 28 -30.21 -22.74 8.63
CA SER A 28 -30.18 -23.06 10.06
C SER A 28 -28.82 -23.62 10.48
N GLY A 29 -28.34 -23.28 11.68
CA GLY A 29 -27.02 -23.72 12.15
C GLY A 29 -26.80 -25.24 12.17
N LYS A 30 -27.87 -26.06 12.25
CA LYS A 30 -27.79 -27.52 12.09
C LYS A 30 -27.40 -27.92 10.66
N VAL A 31 -27.97 -27.25 9.67
CA VAL A 31 -27.69 -27.46 8.25
C VAL A 31 -26.29 -26.94 7.92
N THR A 32 -25.92 -25.73 8.35
CA THR A 32 -24.58 -25.15 8.16
C THR A 32 -23.49 -26.06 8.72
N ARG A 33 -23.66 -26.59 9.95
CA ARG A 33 -22.69 -27.52 10.55
C ARG A 33 -22.59 -28.86 9.81
N ARG A 34 -23.69 -29.35 9.21
CA ARG A 34 -23.69 -30.57 8.40
C ARG A 34 -22.97 -30.35 7.07
N GLN A 35 -23.29 -29.26 6.37
CA GLN A 35 -22.61 -28.88 5.13
C GLN A 35 -21.11 -28.66 5.37
N LEU A 36 -20.73 -27.96 6.44
CA LEU A 36 -19.31 -27.73 6.77
C LEU A 36 -18.56 -29.06 7.00
N LYS A 37 -19.20 -30.05 7.61
CA LYS A 37 -18.62 -31.39 7.75
C LYS A 37 -18.53 -32.14 6.42
N ALA A 38 -19.56 -32.02 5.58
CA ALA A 38 -19.63 -32.70 4.29
C ALA A 38 -18.63 -32.14 3.27
N HIS A 39 -18.31 -30.85 3.36
CA HIS A 39 -17.44 -30.14 2.41
C HIS A 39 -16.11 -29.70 3.02
N LYS A 40 -15.73 -30.26 4.17
CA LYS A 40 -14.50 -29.88 4.89
C LYS A 40 -13.27 -29.91 3.98
N ASP A 41 -13.12 -30.98 3.21
CA ASP A 41 -11.92 -31.17 2.38
C ASP A 41 -11.83 -30.11 1.27
N VAL A 42 -12.97 -29.73 0.69
CA VAL A 42 -13.07 -28.64 -0.30
C VAL A 42 -12.66 -27.32 0.32
N TYR A 43 -13.23 -26.95 1.47
CA TYR A 43 -12.85 -25.72 2.18
C TYR A 43 -11.37 -25.71 2.57
N THR A 44 -10.80 -26.86 2.98
CA THR A 44 -9.37 -26.92 3.29
C THR A 44 -8.49 -26.73 2.06
N ALA A 45 -8.92 -27.22 0.90
CA ALA A 45 -8.21 -27.02 -0.36
C ALA A 45 -8.27 -25.54 -0.80
N GLU A 46 -9.45 -24.92 -0.74
CA GLU A 46 -9.64 -23.51 -1.06
C GLU A 46 -8.83 -22.59 -0.12
N LEU A 47 -8.80 -22.91 1.19
CA LEU A 47 -7.98 -22.15 2.14
C LEU A 47 -6.47 -22.30 1.88
N LYS A 48 -6.03 -23.46 1.39
CA LYS A 48 -4.65 -23.68 1.00
C LYS A 48 -4.30 -22.85 -0.24
N GLU A 49 -5.17 -22.85 -1.25
CA GLU A 49 -5.00 -22.04 -2.46
C GLU A 49 -5.00 -20.53 -2.15
N LEU A 50 -5.90 -20.07 -1.27
CA LEU A 50 -5.93 -18.69 -0.80
C LEU A 50 -4.61 -18.32 -0.10
N LYS A 51 -4.10 -19.19 0.76
CA LYS A 51 -2.81 -18.98 1.43
C LYS A 51 -1.68 -18.85 0.40
N ASP A 52 -1.62 -19.74 -0.57
CA ASP A 52 -0.58 -19.75 -1.60
C ASP A 52 -0.66 -18.47 -2.45
N SER A 53 -1.88 -18.04 -2.82
CA SER A 53 -2.12 -16.76 -3.52
C SER A 53 -1.67 -15.55 -2.70
N LEU A 54 -1.97 -15.53 -1.39
CA LEU A 54 -1.52 -14.47 -0.49
C LEU A 54 0.00 -14.43 -0.33
N MET A 55 0.66 -15.59 -0.33
CA MET A 55 2.13 -15.67 -0.34
C MET A 55 2.72 -15.06 -1.61
N GLN A 56 2.15 -15.38 -2.78
CA GLN A 56 2.58 -14.78 -4.05
C GLN A 56 2.40 -13.25 -4.08
N ILE A 57 1.28 -12.75 -3.56
CA ILE A 57 1.03 -11.31 -3.45
C ILE A 57 2.07 -10.66 -2.54
N LYS A 58 2.34 -11.26 -1.37
CA LYS A 58 3.36 -10.76 -0.43
C LYS A 58 4.73 -10.69 -1.12
N ASP A 59 5.12 -11.73 -1.84
CA ASP A 59 6.42 -11.79 -2.51
C ASP A 59 6.51 -10.78 -3.65
N SER A 60 5.43 -10.60 -4.43
CA SER A 60 5.32 -9.59 -5.49
C SER A 60 5.43 -8.18 -4.93
N VAL A 61 4.72 -7.87 -3.84
CA VAL A 61 4.80 -6.56 -3.17
C VAL A 61 6.18 -6.34 -2.57
N SER A 62 6.79 -7.36 -1.98
CA SER A 62 8.15 -7.27 -1.44
C SER A 62 9.18 -6.99 -2.54
N THR A 63 9.04 -7.66 -3.68
CA THR A 63 9.92 -7.50 -4.85
C THR A 63 9.74 -6.12 -5.47
N ALA A 64 8.51 -5.71 -5.77
CA ALA A 64 8.20 -4.38 -6.29
C ALA A 64 8.67 -3.25 -5.35
N THR A 65 8.51 -3.42 -4.02
CA THR A 65 9.01 -2.45 -3.04
C THR A 65 10.54 -2.40 -3.00
N LYS A 66 11.20 -3.55 -3.14
CA LYS A 66 12.67 -3.63 -3.11
C LYS A 66 13.26 -3.02 -4.39
N GLU A 67 12.77 -3.45 -5.55
CA GLU A 67 13.19 -2.93 -6.85
C GLU A 67 12.87 -1.45 -7.00
N GLY A 68 11.66 -1.02 -6.61
CA GLY A 68 11.28 0.39 -6.62
C GLY A 68 12.15 1.26 -5.70
N LYS A 69 12.55 0.76 -4.52
CA LYS A 69 13.49 1.47 -3.63
C LYS A 69 14.89 1.57 -4.21
N THR A 70 15.37 0.52 -4.86
CA THR A 70 16.69 0.52 -5.53
C THR A 70 16.70 1.51 -6.69
N VAL A 71 15.72 1.41 -7.60
CA VAL A 71 15.62 2.28 -8.78
C VAL A 71 15.44 3.76 -8.38
N LEU A 72 14.56 4.06 -7.42
CA LEU A 72 14.41 5.43 -6.91
C LEU A 72 15.67 5.93 -6.19
N GLY A 73 16.37 5.04 -5.47
CA GLY A 73 17.61 5.38 -4.79
C GLY A 73 18.74 5.74 -5.75
N GLU A 74 18.92 4.94 -6.81
CA GLU A 74 19.89 5.19 -7.88
C GLU A 74 19.56 6.47 -8.65
N PHE A 75 18.30 6.64 -9.05
CA PHE A 75 17.85 7.86 -9.73
C PHE A 75 18.10 9.14 -8.91
N VAL A 76 17.77 9.12 -7.62
CA VAL A 76 18.03 10.26 -6.72
C VAL A 76 19.54 10.50 -6.54
N HIS A 77 20.35 9.45 -6.52
CA HIS A 77 21.81 9.57 -6.47
C HIS A 77 22.35 10.24 -7.74
N ASP A 78 21.92 9.79 -8.91
CA ASP A 78 22.36 10.32 -10.21
C ASP A 78 21.94 11.77 -10.42
N ILE A 79 20.73 12.14 -9.96
CA ILE A 79 20.29 13.54 -9.93
C ILE A 79 21.20 14.38 -9.04
N LYS A 80 21.52 13.92 -7.82
CA LYS A 80 22.40 14.67 -6.92
C LYS A 80 23.79 14.85 -7.52
N LEU A 81 24.31 13.84 -8.19
CA LEU A 81 25.61 13.89 -8.84
C LEU A 81 25.61 14.89 -10.01
N SER A 82 24.58 14.82 -10.85
CA SER A 82 24.37 15.75 -11.98
C SER A 82 24.21 17.20 -11.50
N LEU A 83 23.47 17.43 -10.40
CA LEU A 83 23.34 18.74 -9.78
C LEU A 83 24.66 19.23 -9.18
N TYR A 84 25.50 18.33 -8.65
CA TYR A 84 26.80 18.68 -8.10
C TYR A 84 27.79 19.06 -9.20
N GLU A 85 27.87 18.29 -10.28
CA GLU A 85 28.67 18.61 -11.47
C GLU A 85 28.23 19.91 -12.13
N TRP A 86 26.92 20.11 -12.28
CA TRP A 86 26.38 21.35 -12.81
C TRP A 86 26.66 22.57 -11.91
N LYS A 87 26.59 22.40 -10.58
CA LYS A 87 26.98 23.45 -9.63
C LYS A 87 28.46 23.80 -9.73
N LEU A 88 29.31 22.79 -9.95
CA LEU A 88 30.75 22.96 -10.14
C LEU A 88 31.05 23.66 -11.49
N SER A 89 30.27 23.36 -12.53
CA SER A 89 30.41 23.96 -13.86
C SER A 89 29.81 25.36 -14.00
N THR A 90 28.91 25.76 -13.09
CA THR A 90 28.10 27.00 -13.18
C THR A 90 28.35 27.98 -12.04
N ASP A 91 29.53 27.93 -11.42
CA ASP A 91 29.91 28.82 -10.31
C ASP A 91 29.79 30.33 -10.65
N GLU A 92 29.70 30.68 -11.93
CA GLU A 92 29.48 32.05 -12.39
C GLU A 92 27.99 32.49 -12.48
N ASN A 93 26.98 31.60 -12.47
CA ASN A 93 25.55 31.95 -12.72
C ASN A 93 24.53 31.41 -11.70
N LYS A 94 24.99 31.13 -10.47
CA LYS A 94 24.28 30.42 -9.37
C LYS A 94 22.87 30.90 -8.99
N THR A 95 22.51 32.17 -9.19
CA THR A 95 21.30 32.77 -8.60
C THR A 95 20.00 32.39 -9.32
N ALA A 96 20.02 32.31 -10.66
CA ALA A 96 18.83 31.92 -11.44
C ALA A 96 18.46 30.45 -11.22
N LEU A 97 19.50 29.62 -11.11
CA LEU A 97 19.39 28.17 -10.98
C LEU A 97 18.87 27.70 -9.62
N GLN A 98 19.26 28.40 -8.55
CA GLN A 98 18.70 28.17 -7.22
C GLN A 98 17.19 28.44 -7.15
N LYS A 99 16.69 29.34 -8.00
CA LYS A 99 15.25 29.65 -8.07
C LYS A 99 14.48 28.52 -8.74
N GLU A 100 14.97 28.01 -9.87
CA GLU A 100 14.31 26.93 -10.63
C GLU A 100 14.27 25.61 -9.85
N VAL A 101 15.36 25.26 -9.13
CA VAL A 101 15.38 24.06 -8.27
C VAL A 101 14.34 24.15 -7.14
N LYS A 102 14.16 25.35 -6.58
CA LYS A 102 13.20 25.58 -5.50
C LYS A 102 11.75 25.48 -5.99
N GLU A 103 11.48 25.91 -7.23
CA GLU A 103 10.17 25.75 -7.87
C GLU A 103 9.87 24.27 -8.13
N ILE A 104 10.87 23.48 -8.57
CA ILE A 104 10.71 22.03 -8.75
C ILE A 104 10.41 21.31 -7.42
N GLU A 105 11.11 21.66 -6.33
CA GLU A 105 10.81 21.11 -5.00
C GLU A 105 9.37 21.41 -4.57
N GLN A 106 8.86 22.61 -4.85
CA GLN A 106 7.47 22.97 -4.55
C GLN A 106 6.48 22.15 -5.38
N THR A 107 6.74 21.96 -6.68
CA THR A 107 5.88 21.13 -7.52
C THR A 107 5.87 19.67 -7.07
N ILE A 108 7.01 19.13 -6.65
CA ILE A 108 7.08 17.76 -6.11
C ILE A 108 6.30 17.66 -4.80
N GLN A 109 6.42 18.64 -3.89
CA GLN A 109 5.65 18.67 -2.64
C GLN A 109 4.14 18.79 -2.88
N GLU A 110 3.71 19.56 -3.86
CA GLU A 110 2.29 19.65 -4.25
C GLU A 110 1.79 18.33 -4.83
N LEU A 111 2.57 17.68 -5.70
CA LEU A 111 2.24 16.36 -6.23
C LEU A 111 2.18 15.29 -5.13
N GLU A 112 3.07 15.33 -4.15
CA GLU A 112 3.02 14.44 -2.98
C GLU A 112 1.80 14.70 -2.11
N LYS A 113 1.37 15.96 -1.98
CA LYS A 113 0.17 16.36 -1.24
C LYS A 113 -1.11 15.93 -1.96
N ASP A 114 -1.14 16.01 -3.29
CA ASP A 114 -2.29 15.59 -4.12
C ASP A 114 -2.39 14.07 -4.24
N LEU A 115 -1.27 13.35 -4.13
CA LEU A 115 -1.22 11.90 -4.09
C LEU A 115 -1.41 11.33 -2.66
N SER A 116 -1.43 12.18 -1.63
CA SER A 116 -1.70 11.77 -0.25
C SER A 116 -3.20 11.48 -0.05
N PRO A 117 -3.58 10.35 0.59
CA PRO A 117 -4.95 9.87 0.63
C PRO A 117 -5.94 10.68 1.50
N GLU A 118 -5.59 11.89 1.93
CA GLU A 118 -6.40 12.72 2.84
C GLU A 118 -7.41 13.64 2.11
N ASN A 119 -7.25 13.90 0.81
CA ASN A 119 -8.14 14.82 0.06
C ASN A 119 -9.32 14.15 -0.69
N LYS A 120 -9.47 12.82 -0.64
CA LYS A 120 -10.60 12.13 -1.29
C LYS A 120 -11.93 12.18 -0.51
N ALA A 121 -11.96 12.83 0.65
CA ALA A 121 -13.14 12.88 1.52
C ALA A 121 -14.03 14.13 1.33
N GLU A 122 -13.54 15.23 0.75
CA GLU A 122 -14.31 16.47 0.64
C GLU A 122 -15.12 16.61 -0.65
N GLU A 123 -14.77 15.90 -1.73
CA GLU A 123 -15.49 16.02 -3.01
C GLU A 123 -16.84 15.28 -3.06
N LYS A 124 -17.14 14.42 -2.07
CA LYS A 124 -18.44 13.71 -1.98
C LYS A 124 -19.50 14.39 -1.10
N ALA A 125 -19.18 15.52 -0.46
CA ALA A 125 -20.14 16.26 0.36
C ALA A 125 -20.76 17.49 -0.35
N ALA A 126 -20.34 17.78 -1.58
CA ALA A 126 -20.76 18.96 -2.34
C ALA A 126 -21.47 18.66 -3.68
N GLN A 127 -21.90 17.41 -3.90
CA GLN A 127 -22.82 17.05 -5.01
C GLN A 127 -24.18 16.63 -4.46
#